data_AF-A0A6L4Z740-F1
#
_entry.id   AF-A0A6L4Z740-F1
#
_cell.length_a   1.000
_cell.length_b   1.000
_cell.length_c   1.000
_cell.angle_alpha   90.00
_cell.angle_beta   90.00
_cell.angle_gamma   90.00
#
_symmetry.space_group_name_H-M   'P 1'
#
loop_
_entity.id
_entity.type
_entity.pdbx_description
1 polymer ?
#
loop_
_entity_poly.entity_id
_entity_poly.type
_entity_poly.pdbx_seq_one_letter_code
_entity_poly.pdbx_strand_id
1 'polypeptide(L)'
;MLNIVTGKVNDASAVLIRGVQGISGPGRVGKALQLDKSFNGEDLFISERIWIEDGQKVEKISTSPRIGIDYAGEPWISKPWRFWM
;
A
#
# COMPACT_ATOMS: atom_id res chain seq x y z
N MET A 1 -4.48 -0.46 8.45
CA MET A 1 -4.08 -0.15 7.05
C MET A 1 -2.83 -0.94 6.76
N LEU A 2 -2.66 -1.46 5.55
CA LEU A 2 -1.51 -2.27 5.18
C LEU A 2 -0.51 -1.43 4.38
N ASN A 3 0.68 -1.22 4.94
CA ASN A 3 1.80 -0.60 4.24
C ASN A 3 2.94 -1.61 4.15
N ILE A 4 3.64 -1.63 3.01
CA ILE A 4 4.84 -2.44 2.81
C ILE A 4 6.02 -1.48 2.67
N VAL A 5 7.03 -1.62 3.52
CA VAL A 5 8.24 -0.80 3.48
C VAL A 5 9.08 -1.22 2.28
N THR A 6 9.49 -0.24 1.48
CA THR A 6 10.29 -0.46 0.26
C THR A 6 11.65 0.24 0.31
N GLY A 7 11.84 1.15 1.27
CA GLY A 7 13.08 1.87 1.49
C GLY A 7 14.08 1.11 2.36
N LYS A 8 15.27 1.69 2.52
CA LYS A 8 16.27 1.21 3.49
C LYS A 8 15.89 1.63 4.91
N VAL A 9 16.57 1.07 5.91
CA VAL A 9 16.48 1.56 7.29
C VAL A 9 16.76 3.08 7.31
N ASN A 10 15.90 3.82 8.02
CA ASN A 10 15.89 5.29 8.10
C ASN A 10 15.43 6.04 6.83
N ASP A 11 14.91 5.35 5.82
CA ASP A 11 14.21 5.94 4.69
C ASP A 11 12.70 5.72 4.83
N ALA A 12 11.94 6.82 4.90
CA ALA A 12 10.49 6.81 5.13
C ALA A 12 9.69 6.48 3.85
N SER A 13 10.04 5.37 3.20
CA SER A 13 9.48 4.95 1.92
C SER A 13 8.69 3.63 2.05
N ALA A 14 7.38 3.70 1.75
CA ALA A 14 6.48 2.55 1.79
C ALA A 14 5.35 2.68 0.76
N VAL A 15 4.75 1.55 0.39
CA VAL A 15 3.58 1.46 -0.47
C VAL A 15 2.36 1.10 0.35
N LEU A 16 1.31 1.93 0.29
CA LEU A 16 0.02 1.67 0.91
C LEU A 16 -0.86 0.84 -0.03
N ILE A 17 -1.32 -0.32 0.45
CA ILE A 17 -2.31 -1.11 -0.28
C ILE A 17 -3.70 -0.50 -0.07
N ARG A 18 -4.23 0.12 -1.12
CA ARG A 18 -5.51 0.87 -1.08
C ARG A 18 -6.72 0.06 -1.53
N GLY A 19 -6.50 -1.03 -2.25
CA GLY A 19 -7.57 -1.88 -2.76
C GLY A 19 -7.03 -3.23 -3.22
N VAL A 20 -7.91 -4.21 -3.23
CA VAL A 20 -7.73 -5.53 -3.85
C VAL A 20 -8.98 -5.84 -4.68
N GLN A 21 -8.99 -6.92 -5.45
CA GLN A 21 -10.15 -7.28 -6.28
C GLN A 21 -11.44 -7.34 -5.42
N GLY A 22 -12.46 -6.58 -5.82
CA GLY A 22 -13.74 -6.49 -5.11
C GLY A 22 -13.73 -5.63 -3.83
N ILE A 23 -12.59 -5.10 -3.40
CA ILE A 23 -12.47 -4.34 -2.14
C ILE A 23 -11.70 -3.04 -2.38
N SER A 24 -12.41 -1.92 -2.30
CA SER A 24 -11.80 -0.58 -2.35
C SER A 24 -11.78 0.07 -0.97
N GLY A 25 -10.62 0.59 -0.58
CA GLY A 25 -10.39 1.34 0.64
C GLY A 25 -9.36 0.66 1.56
N PRO A 26 -8.29 1.35 1.99
CA PRO A 26 -7.19 0.74 2.74
C PRO A 26 -7.61 0.15 4.10
N GLY A 27 -8.61 0.76 4.76
CA GLY A 27 -9.19 0.20 5.99
C GLY A 27 -10.01 -1.07 5.75
N ARG A 28 -10.74 -1.13 4.63
CA ARG A 28 -11.55 -2.30 4.24
C ARG A 28 -10.67 -3.47 3.84
N VAL A 29 -9.58 -3.21 3.12
CA VAL A 29 -8.57 -4.23 2.80
C VAL A 29 -8.02 -4.85 4.09
N GLY A 30 -7.57 -4.02 5.04
CA GLY A 30 -7.05 -4.53 6.31
C GLY A 30 -8.07 -5.37 7.08
N LYS A 31 -9.33 -4.94 7.13
CA LYS A 31 -10.41 -5.70 7.78
C LYS A 31 -10.70 -7.03 7.07
N ALA A 32 -10.73 -7.04 5.74
CA ALA A 32 -11.02 -8.24 4.95
C ALA A 32 -9.91 -9.30 5.10
N LEU A 33 -8.65 -8.87 5.20
CA LEU A 33 -7.50 -9.71 5.45
C LEU A 33 -7.29 -10.03 6.95
N GLN A 34 -8.20 -9.59 7.83
CA GLN A 34 -8.12 -9.79 9.28
C GLN A 34 -6.80 -9.29 9.90
N LEU A 35 -6.25 -8.21 9.34
CA LEU A 35 -5.01 -7.61 9.84
C LEU A 35 -5.29 -6.77 11.09
N ASP A 36 -4.53 -7.04 12.13
CA ASP A 36 -4.49 -6.25 13.35
C ASP A 36 -3.08 -5.65 13.57
N LYS A 37 -2.86 -5.02 14.73
CA LYS A 37 -1.57 -4.38 15.05
C LYS A 37 -0.41 -5.36 15.23
N SER A 38 -0.66 -6.65 15.42
CA SER A 38 0.39 -7.67 15.58
C SER A 38 1.17 -7.95 14.29
N PHE A 39 0.73 -7.44 13.14
CA PHE A 39 1.45 -7.48 11.88
C PHE A 39 2.40 -6.29 11.67
N ASN A 40 2.41 -5.30 12.58
CA ASN A 40 3.32 -4.17 12.44
C ASN A 40 4.77 -4.59 12.69
N GLY A 41 5.65 -4.31 11.72
CA GLY A 41 7.05 -4.71 11.79
C GLY A 41 7.31 -6.16 11.39
N GLU A 42 6.29 -6.87 10.92
CA GLU A 42 6.43 -8.21 10.34
C GLU A 42 7.33 -8.16 9.09
N ASP A 43 8.31 -9.06 9.01
CA ASP A 43 9.19 -9.20 7.87
C ASP A 43 8.60 -10.19 6.86
N LEU A 44 8.20 -9.67 5.69
CA LEU A 44 7.58 -10.45 4.62
C LEU A 44 8.49 -11.53 4.02
N PHE A 45 9.81 -11.47 4.22
CA PHE A 45 10.73 -12.48 3.70
C PHE A 45 10.69 -13.79 4.51
N ILE A 46 10.27 -13.71 5.77
CA ILE A 46 10.28 -14.86 6.70
C ILE A 46 8.91 -15.12 7.35
N SER A 47 7.91 -14.27 7.10
CA SER A 47 6.59 -14.42 7.68
C SER A 47 5.87 -15.65 7.11
N GLU A 48 5.26 -16.43 8.00
CA GLU A 48 4.34 -17.52 7.63
C GLU A 48 2.86 -17.07 7.63
N ARG A 49 2.59 -15.83 8.07
CA ARG A 49 1.24 -15.30 8.29
C ARG A 49 0.74 -14.46 7.13
N ILE A 50 1.65 -13.80 6.42
CA ILE A 50 1.37 -12.93 5.28
C ILE A 50 2.56 -12.95 4.33
N TRP A 51 2.27 -13.05 3.04
CA TRP A 51 3.29 -13.03 1.99
C TRP A 51 2.71 -12.37 0.73
N ILE A 52 3.55 -12.20 -0.29
CA ILE A 52 3.18 -11.68 -1.60
C ILE A 52 3.52 -12.77 -2.62
N GLU A 53 2.59 -13.04 -3.53
CA GLU A 53 2.79 -13.96 -4.64
C GLU A 53 2.81 -13.21 -5.97
N ASP A 54 3.42 -13.83 -6.97
CA ASP A 54 3.41 -13.32 -8.33
C ASP A 54 1.97 -13.27 -8.87
N GLY A 55 1.57 -12.06 -9.26
CA GLY A 55 0.29 -11.81 -9.91
C GLY A 55 0.35 -11.89 -11.43
N GLN A 56 -0.81 -11.75 -12.06
CA GLN A 56 -0.87 -11.58 -13.52
C GLN A 56 -0.20 -10.27 -13.94
N LYS A 57 0.42 -10.28 -15.13
CA LYS A 57 1.02 -9.08 -15.70
C LYS A 57 -0.05 -8.03 -15.97
N VAL A 58 0.19 -6.83 -15.49
CA VAL A 58 -0.68 -5.67 -15.69
C VAL A 58 -0.24 -4.92 -16.95
N GLU A 59 -1.15 -4.74 -17.91
CA GLU A 59 -0.85 -4.04 -19.16
C GLU A 59 -1.04 -2.52 -19.08
N LYS A 60 -1.99 -2.05 -18.27
CA LYS A 60 -2.33 -0.63 -18.13
C LYS A 60 -2.45 -0.25 -16.67
N ILE A 61 -1.69 0.78 -16.28
CA ILE A 61 -1.72 1.36 -14.94
C ILE A 61 -2.10 2.83 -15.08
N SER A 62 -3.17 3.22 -14.38
CA SER A 62 -3.57 4.62 -14.25
C SER A 62 -2.91 5.25 -13.03
N THR A 63 -2.66 6.56 -13.09
CA THR A 63 -2.09 7.32 -11.97
C THR A 63 -2.85 8.60 -11.66
N SER A 64 -2.78 9.04 -10.40
CA SER A 64 -3.27 10.35 -9.96
C SER A 64 -2.59 10.79 -8.66
N PRO A 65 -2.83 12.03 -8.21
CA PRO A 65 -2.69 12.43 -6.82
C PRO A 65 -3.20 11.41 -5.80
N ARG A 66 -2.53 11.39 -4.65
CA ARG A 66 -2.92 10.59 -3.47
C ARG A 66 -4.13 11.25 -2.79
N ILE A 67 -4.94 10.43 -2.11
CA ILE A 67 -6.18 10.88 -1.46
C ILE A 67 -5.92 11.09 0.04
N GLY A 68 -6.40 12.21 0.57
CA GLY A 68 -6.36 12.51 2.01
C GLY A 68 -5.00 12.99 2.51
N ILE A 69 -4.23 13.68 1.65
CA ILE A 69 -2.89 14.18 1.98
C ILE A 69 -2.76 15.69 1.85
N ASP A 70 -3.86 16.43 1.90
CA ASP A 70 -3.89 17.90 1.68
C ASP A 70 -2.94 18.65 2.63
N TYR A 71 -2.66 18.06 3.79
CA TYR A 71 -1.70 18.56 4.77
C TYR A 71 -0.24 18.57 4.28
N ALA A 72 0.10 17.81 3.23
CA ALA A 72 1.48 17.65 2.78
C ALA A 72 2.00 18.83 1.93
N GLY A 73 1.10 19.67 1.40
CA GLY A 73 1.46 20.80 0.54
C GLY A 73 2.10 20.41 -0.80
N GLU A 74 2.47 21.40 -1.61
CA GLU A 74 3.17 21.16 -2.87
C GLU A 74 4.68 20.89 -2.65
N PRO A 75 5.33 20.06 -3.51
CA PRO A 75 4.77 19.38 -4.68
C PRO A 75 4.02 18.07 -4.34
N TRP A 76 3.89 17.71 -3.06
CA TRP A 76 3.53 16.36 -2.62
C TRP A 76 2.08 15.99 -2.88
N ILE A 77 1.16 16.95 -2.83
CA ILE A 77 -0.26 16.75 -3.13
C ILE A 77 -0.50 16.47 -4.62
N SER A 78 0.27 17.12 -5.51
CA SER A 78 0.08 17.00 -6.96
C SER A 78 0.82 15.82 -7.59
N LYS A 79 1.73 15.16 -6.87
CA LYS A 79 2.47 14.01 -7.40
C LYS A 79 1.54 12.83 -7.75
N PRO A 80 1.70 12.21 -8.94
CA PRO A 80 0.86 11.09 -9.39
C PRO A 80 1.27 9.75 -8.74
N TRP A 81 1.26 9.71 -7.41
CA TRP A 81 1.75 8.58 -6.60
C TRP A 81 0.64 7.69 -6.06
N ARG A 82 -0.49 7.66 -6.75
CA ARG A 82 -1.53 6.65 -6.57
C ARG A 82 -1.63 5.88 -7.88
N PHE A 83 -1.50 4.55 -7.81
CA PHE A 83 -1.52 3.65 -8.96
C PHE A 83 -2.70 2.70 -8.83
N TRP A 84 -3.40 2.43 -9.93
CA TRP A 84 -4.48 1.42 -9.99
C TRP A 84 -4.70 0.93 -11.42
N MET A 85 -5.45 -0.17 -11.52
CA MET A 85 -5.92 -0.79 -12.76
C MET A 85 -7.43 -0.60 -12.89
#